data_AF-A0A969ZTM5-F1
#
_entry.id   AF-A0A969ZTM5-F1
#
_cell.length_a   1.000
_cell.length_b   1.000
_cell.length_c   1.000
_cell.angle_alpha   90.00
_cell.angle_beta   90.00
_cell.angle_gamma   90.00
#
_symmetry.space_group_name_H-M   'P 1'
#
loop_
_entity.id
_entity.type
_entity.pdbx_description
1 polymer ?
#
loop_
_entity_poly.entity_id
_entity_poly.type
_entity_poly.pdbx_seq_one_letter_code
_entity_poly.pdbx_strand_id
1 'polypeptide(L)'
;MKRRAFTLIEFIIGMALAGFLFLVIYSFFGYSFISSEKIYDDGDIESVRYAAEYIANEVNQAVAVLPIDTLVRSGDGKNYLGFVIVRYSWGDMSSITTTRILGYRGARRWFSLENMVDLNEYLIYSVYYLDNNTLRRSAKTIPKAKGINTISSLTGNNAITDNIASIEGTSFDPNLNLLRIRFTPLIGGEECDRKKISLDIFVKGEGIN
;
A
#
# COMPACT_ATOMS: atom_id res chain seq x y z
N MET A 1 -27.43 61.69 39.52
CA MET A 1 -27.08 60.83 38.37
C MET A 1 -28.30 60.66 37.48
N LYS A 2 -28.31 61.21 36.25
CA LYS A 2 -29.39 60.97 35.27
C LYS A 2 -29.22 59.56 34.70
N ARG A 3 -30.11 58.62 35.05
CA ARG A 3 -30.19 57.32 34.36
C ARG A 3 -30.79 57.56 32.99
N ARG A 4 -30.03 57.37 31.91
CA ARG A 4 -30.57 57.31 30.56
C ARG A 4 -31.19 55.92 30.39
N ALA A 5 -32.51 55.86 30.29
CA ALA A 5 -33.20 54.65 29.88
C ALA A 5 -33.01 54.47 28.37
N PHE A 6 -32.84 53.22 27.94
CA PHE A 6 -32.80 52.88 26.51
C PHE A 6 -34.12 53.25 25.85
N THR A 7 -34.04 53.79 24.64
CA THR A 7 -35.24 53.97 23.82
C THR A 7 -35.68 52.63 23.23
N LEU A 8 -36.98 52.46 23.01
CA LEU A 8 -37.54 51.24 22.42
C LEU A 8 -36.89 50.92 21.05
N ILE A 9 -36.54 51.95 20.28
CA ILE A 9 -35.93 51.78 18.96
C ILE A 9 -34.49 51.26 19.02
N GLU A 10 -33.69 51.75 19.97
CA GLU A 10 -32.33 51.23 20.19
C GLU A 10 -32.36 49.76 20.61
N PHE A 11 -33.34 49.35 21.40
CA PHE A 11 -33.51 47.96 21.80
C PHE A 11 -33.83 47.05 20.61
N ILE A 12 -34.77 47.46 19.75
CA ILE A 12 -35.16 46.69 18.55
C ILE A 12 -33.98 46.56 17.58
N ILE A 13 -33.24 47.66 17.34
CA ILE A 13 -32.05 47.65 16.48
C ILE A 13 -30.97 46.72 17.05
N GLY A 14 -30.75 46.77 18.37
CA GLY A 14 -29.79 45.91 19.05
C GLY A 14 -30.11 44.42 18.89
N MET A 15 -31.39 44.04 19.05
CA MET A 15 -31.81 42.66 18.82
C MET A 15 -31.66 42.22 17.37
N ALA A 16 -32.02 43.09 16.41
CA ALA A 16 -31.89 42.78 14.98
C ALA A 16 -30.42 42.53 14.59
N LEU A 17 -29.51 43.38 15.05
CA LEU A 17 -28.07 43.22 14.82
C LEU A 17 -27.52 41.95 15.48
N ALA A 18 -27.93 41.66 16.72
CA ALA A 18 -27.51 40.43 17.41
C ALA A 18 -27.99 39.17 16.69
N GLY A 19 -29.25 39.15 16.21
CA GLY A 19 -29.79 38.04 15.44
C GLY A 19 -29.07 37.84 14.09
N PHE A 20 -28.75 38.94 13.41
CA PHE A 20 -27.95 38.89 12.18
C PHE A 20 -26.54 38.33 12.45
N LEU A 21 -25.87 38.82 13.50
CA LEU A 21 -24.55 38.34 13.88
C LEU A 21 -24.59 36.84 14.23
N PHE A 22 -25.63 36.40 14.94
CA PHE A 22 -25.83 35.00 15.31
C PHE A 22 -26.00 34.11 14.07
N LEU A 23 -26.79 34.54 13.07
CA LEU A 23 -26.96 33.81 11.80
C LEU A 23 -25.67 33.66 11.00
N VAL A 24 -24.86 34.73 10.96
CA VAL A 24 -23.55 34.70 10.30
C VAL A 24 -22.64 33.69 11.01
N ILE A 25 -22.54 33.79 12.34
CA ILE A 25 -21.74 32.87 13.15
C ILE A 25 -22.21 31.42 12.98
N TYR A 26 -23.53 31.19 13.02
CA TYR A 26 -24.12 29.86 12.84
C TYR A 26 -23.77 29.27 11.47
N SER A 27 -23.85 30.06 10.40
CA SER A 27 -23.45 29.63 9.06
C SER A 27 -21.96 29.26 8.98
N PHE A 28 -21.08 30.06 9.60
CA PHE A 28 -19.65 29.79 9.63
C PHE A 28 -19.32 28.49 10.38
N PHE A 29 -19.94 28.26 11.55
CA PHE A 29 -19.73 27.01 12.29
C PHE A 29 -20.28 25.80 11.55
N GLY A 30 -21.50 25.89 11.00
CA GLY A 30 -22.10 24.80 10.23
C GLY A 30 -21.23 24.37 9.04
N TYR A 31 -20.70 25.34 8.29
CA TYR A 31 -19.79 25.06 7.17
C TYR A 31 -18.47 24.41 7.63
N SER A 32 -17.93 24.86 8.76
CA SER A 32 -16.66 24.35 9.30
C SER A 32 -16.76 22.89 9.73
N PHE A 33 -17.85 22.51 10.41
CA PHE A 33 -18.07 21.12 10.84
C PHE A 33 -18.26 20.16 9.66
N ILE A 34 -19.10 20.53 8.68
CA ILE A 34 -19.35 19.70 7.49
C ILE A 34 -18.06 19.53 6.68
N SER A 35 -17.25 20.59 6.58
CA SER A 35 -15.98 20.52 5.85
C SER A 35 -14.97 19.63 6.57
N SER A 36 -14.85 19.71 7.90
CA SER A 36 -13.91 18.88 8.65
C SER A 36 -14.26 17.39 8.58
N GLU A 37 -15.55 17.04 8.67
CA GLU A 37 -16.01 15.65 8.57
C GLU A 37 -15.71 15.09 7.18
N LYS A 38 -15.99 15.86 6.13
CA LYS A 38 -15.70 15.45 4.75
C LYS A 38 -14.20 15.29 4.48
N ILE A 39 -13.36 16.17 5.02
CA ILE A 39 -11.89 16.07 4.86
C ILE A 39 -11.34 14.83 5.57
N TYR A 40 -11.87 14.49 6.74
CA TYR A 40 -11.47 13.29 7.47
C TYR A 40 -11.86 12.02 6.70
N ASP A 41 -13.11 11.97 6.24
CA ASP A 41 -13.64 10.88 5.41
C ASP A 41 -12.82 10.66 4.13
N ASP A 42 -12.51 11.74 3.40
CA ASP A 42 -11.83 11.67 2.12
C ASP A 42 -10.35 11.28 2.29
N GLY A 43 -9.68 11.73 3.36
CA GLY A 43 -8.28 11.38 3.65
C GLY A 43 -8.08 9.90 3.96
N ASP A 44 -8.97 9.31 4.77
CA ASP A 44 -8.92 7.88 5.10
C ASP A 44 -9.05 7.03 3.83
N ILE A 45 -10.03 7.35 2.97
CA ILE A 45 -10.27 6.62 1.71
C ILE A 45 -9.12 6.81 0.73
N GLU A 46 -8.57 8.02 0.63
CA GLU A 46 -7.46 8.33 -0.28
C GLU A 46 -6.22 7.51 0.09
N SER A 47 -5.94 7.33 1.38
CA SER A 47 -4.84 6.49 1.85
C SER A 47 -5.02 5.01 1.43
N VAL A 48 -6.23 4.47 1.52
CA VAL A 48 -6.54 3.09 1.11
C VAL A 48 -6.49 2.95 -0.41
N ARG A 49 -6.91 3.98 -1.15
CA ARG A 49 -6.79 4.02 -2.61
C ARG A 49 -5.33 4.02 -3.03
N TYR A 50 -4.53 4.86 -2.41
CA TYR A 50 -3.08 4.92 -2.62
C TYR A 50 -2.43 3.56 -2.37
N ALA A 51 -2.83 2.85 -1.32
CA ALA A 51 -2.33 1.52 -1.03
C ALA A 51 -2.65 0.50 -2.14
N ALA A 52 -3.88 0.52 -2.67
CA ALA A 52 -4.28 -0.34 -3.78
C ALA A 52 -3.50 0.00 -5.07
N GLU A 53 -3.34 1.29 -5.39
CA GLU A 53 -2.57 1.77 -6.54
C GLU A 53 -1.08 1.45 -6.40
N TYR A 54 -0.53 1.55 -5.20
CA TYR A 54 0.86 1.18 -4.90
C TYR A 54 1.11 -0.31 -5.22
N ILE A 55 0.23 -1.21 -4.75
CA ILE A 55 0.32 -2.63 -5.08
C ILE A 55 0.18 -2.81 -6.60
N ALA A 56 -0.77 -2.14 -7.24
CA ALA A 56 -0.96 -2.25 -8.68
C ALA A 56 0.28 -1.84 -9.47
N ASN A 57 0.97 -0.79 -9.03
CA ASN A 57 2.23 -0.37 -9.62
C ASN A 57 3.34 -1.41 -9.40
N GLU A 58 3.42 -2.06 -8.23
CA GLU A 58 4.37 -3.17 -8.01
C GLU A 58 4.07 -4.36 -8.93
N VAL A 59 2.78 -4.68 -9.13
CA VAL A 59 2.33 -5.77 -10.02
C VAL A 59 2.67 -5.46 -11.48
N ASN A 60 2.48 -4.23 -11.92
CA ASN A 60 2.81 -3.81 -13.29
C ASN A 60 4.32 -3.89 -13.60
N GLN A 61 5.16 -3.83 -12.57
CA GLN A 61 6.61 -3.98 -12.67
C GLN A 61 7.07 -5.42 -12.34
N ALA A 62 6.14 -6.32 -12.03
CA ALA A 62 6.42 -7.68 -11.63
C ALA A 62 6.89 -8.52 -12.81
N VAL A 63 7.84 -9.40 -12.52
CA VAL A 63 8.20 -10.54 -13.39
C VAL A 63 7.10 -11.58 -13.32
N ALA A 64 6.61 -11.83 -12.10
CA ALA A 64 5.55 -12.78 -11.85
C ALA A 64 4.74 -12.37 -10.61
N VAL A 65 3.46 -12.76 -10.61
CA VAL A 65 2.62 -12.81 -9.41
C VAL A 65 2.30 -14.27 -9.17
N LEU A 66 2.54 -14.74 -7.95
CA LEU A 66 2.35 -16.14 -7.57
C LEU A 66 1.29 -16.21 -6.47
N PRO A 67 0.48 -17.28 -6.43
CA PRO A 67 -0.39 -17.53 -5.29
C PRO A 67 0.42 -17.66 -3.98
N ILE A 68 -0.12 -17.22 -2.84
CA ILE A 68 0.63 -17.20 -1.55
C ILE A 68 1.03 -18.59 -1.05
N ASP A 69 0.27 -19.61 -1.42
CA ASP A 69 0.49 -21.02 -1.09
C ASP A 69 1.70 -21.63 -1.81
N THR A 70 2.23 -20.96 -2.85
CA THR A 70 3.52 -21.32 -3.46
C THR A 70 4.70 -21.22 -2.48
N LEU A 71 4.55 -20.45 -1.40
CA LEU A 71 5.54 -20.35 -0.33
C LEU A 71 5.09 -21.16 0.88
N VAL A 72 6.02 -21.89 1.50
CA VAL A 72 5.73 -22.59 2.76
C VAL A 72 5.36 -21.54 3.81
N ARG A 73 4.10 -21.59 4.26
CA ARG A 73 3.59 -20.77 5.36
C ARG A 73 4.22 -21.30 6.64
N SER A 74 5.16 -20.55 7.20
CA SER A 74 5.46 -20.68 8.63
C SER A 74 4.22 -20.18 9.36
N GLY A 75 3.68 -20.93 10.32
CA GLY A 75 2.43 -20.64 11.03
C GLY A 75 2.44 -19.39 11.90
N ASP A 76 2.73 -18.23 11.30
CA ASP A 76 2.82 -16.92 11.96
C ASP A 76 1.45 -16.25 12.15
N GLY A 77 0.37 -16.88 11.68
CA GLY A 77 -1.01 -16.45 11.90
C GLY A 77 -1.39 -15.15 11.19
N LYS A 78 -0.53 -14.61 10.31
CA LYS A 78 -0.79 -13.33 9.66
C LYS A 78 -1.87 -13.44 8.58
N ASN A 79 -2.66 -12.37 8.46
CA ASN A 79 -3.71 -12.25 7.45
C ASN A 79 -3.12 -11.74 6.12
N TYR A 80 -2.48 -12.65 5.38
CA TYR A 80 -1.83 -12.34 4.10
C TYR A 80 -2.83 -12.04 2.98
N LEU A 81 -2.47 -11.06 2.14
CA LEU A 81 -3.04 -10.94 0.80
C LEU A 81 -2.60 -12.17 0.02
N GLY A 82 -3.53 -12.87 -0.63
CA GLY A 82 -3.36 -14.23 -1.16
C GLY A 82 -2.36 -14.42 -2.32
N PHE A 83 -1.36 -13.56 -2.46
CA PHE A 83 -0.38 -13.57 -3.53
C PHE A 83 1.00 -13.05 -3.09
N VAL A 84 2.01 -13.33 -3.92
CA VAL A 84 3.40 -12.89 -3.81
C VAL A 84 3.76 -12.16 -5.09
N ILE A 85 4.36 -10.99 -4.98
CA ILE A 85 4.89 -10.24 -6.12
C ILE A 85 6.38 -10.53 -6.24
N VAL A 86 6.82 -10.96 -7.42
CA VAL A 86 8.22 -11.22 -7.77
C VAL A 86 8.70 -10.17 -8.75
N ARG A 87 9.77 -9.43 -8.40
CA ARG A 87 10.38 -8.39 -9.24
C ARG A 87 11.88 -8.61 -9.40
N TYR A 88 12.46 -8.08 -10.48
CA TYR A 88 13.92 -7.98 -10.57
C TYR A 88 14.46 -6.96 -9.56
N SER A 89 15.54 -7.32 -8.87
CA SER A 89 16.33 -6.40 -8.06
C SER A 89 17.45 -5.84 -8.93
N TRP A 90 17.31 -4.61 -9.38
CA TRP A 90 18.41 -3.90 -10.02
C TRP A 90 19.30 -3.29 -8.93
N GLY A 91 20.21 -4.09 -8.37
CA GLY A 91 21.22 -3.60 -7.43
C GLY A 91 21.77 -4.68 -6.50
N ASP A 92 22.96 -5.20 -6.82
CA ASP A 92 24.20 -4.74 -6.18
C ASP A 92 25.43 -5.30 -6.92
N MET A 93 25.84 -4.64 -8.02
CA MET A 93 27.11 -4.95 -8.71
C MET A 93 28.35 -4.69 -7.82
N SER A 94 28.20 -4.10 -6.62
CA SER A 94 29.33 -3.96 -5.68
C SER A 94 29.70 -5.27 -4.98
N SER A 95 28.81 -6.28 -5.04
CA SER A 95 29.05 -7.62 -4.50
C SER A 95 29.53 -8.65 -5.52
N ILE A 96 29.84 -8.23 -6.76
CA ILE A 96 30.88 -8.92 -7.53
C ILE A 96 32.16 -8.68 -6.74
N THR A 97 32.31 -9.50 -5.70
CA THR A 97 33.58 -9.83 -5.12
C THR A 97 34.44 -10.06 -6.32
N THR A 98 35.42 -9.18 -6.50
CA THR A 98 36.55 -9.39 -7.36
C THR A 98 37.13 -10.73 -6.93
N THR A 99 36.54 -11.84 -7.36
CA THR A 99 37.25 -13.07 -7.59
C THR A 99 38.20 -12.64 -8.69
N ARG A 100 39.32 -12.08 -8.23
CA ARG A 100 40.55 -11.96 -8.95
C ARG A 100 40.73 -13.36 -9.51
N ILE A 101 40.29 -13.57 -10.74
CA ILE A 101 40.76 -14.65 -11.56
C ILE A 101 42.24 -14.28 -11.71
N LEU A 102 43.04 -14.73 -10.74
CA LEU A 102 44.47 -14.84 -10.88
C LEU A 102 44.63 -15.72 -12.10
N GLY A 103 44.88 -15.07 -13.24
CA GLY A 103 45.12 -15.72 -14.51
C GLY A 103 46.26 -16.68 -14.31
N TYR A 104 45.92 -17.97 -14.17
CA TYR A 104 46.90 -19.03 -14.25
C TYR A 104 47.35 -19.08 -15.71
N ARG A 105 48.61 -18.72 -15.89
CA ARG A 105 49.31 -18.67 -17.17
C ARG A 105 49.34 -20.07 -17.77
N GLY A 106 48.51 -20.32 -18.77
CA GLY A 106 48.65 -21.45 -19.69
C GLY A 106 47.56 -22.51 -19.64
N ALA A 107 46.38 -22.23 -20.20
CA ALA A 107 45.56 -23.24 -20.88
C ALA A 107 44.51 -22.53 -21.75
N ARG A 108 44.41 -22.93 -23.01
CA ARG A 108 43.41 -22.45 -23.97
C ARG A 108 42.02 -22.91 -23.53
N ARG A 109 41.23 -22.02 -22.95
CA ARG A 109 39.76 -22.05 -23.04
C ARG A 109 39.20 -20.67 -22.67
N TRP A 110 38.67 -19.98 -23.67
CA TRP A 110 37.87 -18.78 -23.45
C TRP A 110 36.55 -19.24 -22.80
N PHE A 111 36.39 -19.01 -21.50
CA PHE A 111 35.08 -19.09 -20.89
C PHE A 111 34.29 -17.85 -21.34
N SER A 112 33.19 -18.06 -22.06
CA SER A 112 32.33 -16.97 -22.55
C SER A 112 31.75 -16.19 -21.37
N LEU A 113 31.94 -14.87 -21.38
CA LEU A 113 31.35 -13.92 -20.43
C LEU A 113 29.81 -13.93 -20.46
N GLU A 114 29.19 -14.43 -21.55
CA GLU A 114 27.73 -14.51 -21.68
C GLU A 114 27.11 -15.45 -20.64
N ASN A 115 27.83 -16.49 -20.19
CA ASN A 115 27.30 -17.45 -19.21
C ASN A 115 27.48 -17.02 -17.74
N MET A 116 28.13 -15.87 -17.47
CA MET A 116 28.26 -15.32 -16.11
C MET A 116 27.21 -14.27 -15.77
N VAL A 117 26.45 -13.77 -16.76
CA VAL A 117 25.45 -12.72 -16.57
C VAL A 117 24.15 -13.27 -15.94
N ASP A 118 23.76 -14.50 -16.25
CA ASP A 118 22.51 -15.11 -15.75
C ASP A 118 22.53 -15.53 -14.27
N LEU A 119 23.70 -15.74 -13.67
CA LEU A 119 23.83 -16.26 -12.30
C LEU A 119 23.72 -15.16 -11.21
N ASN A 120 23.76 -13.89 -11.59
CA ASN A 120 23.75 -12.76 -10.66
C ASN A 120 22.42 -11.99 -10.64
N GLU A 121 21.37 -12.53 -11.26
CA GLU A 121 20.04 -11.93 -11.14
C GLU A 121 19.49 -12.17 -9.74
N TYR A 122 19.07 -11.09 -9.08
CA TYR A 122 18.39 -11.15 -7.79
C TYR A 122 16.90 -10.87 -8.00
N LEU A 123 16.06 -11.61 -7.31
CA LEU A 123 14.62 -11.42 -7.28
C LEU A 123 14.19 -10.86 -5.92
N ILE A 124 13.29 -9.88 -5.96
CA ILE A 124 12.60 -9.35 -4.79
C ILE A 124 11.26 -10.05 -4.71
N TYR A 125 11.06 -10.78 -3.62
CA TYR A 125 9.77 -11.36 -3.25
C TYR A 125 9.10 -10.42 -2.26
N SER A 126 7.88 -9.99 -2.58
CA SER A 126 7.10 -9.07 -1.75
C SER A 126 5.78 -9.72 -1.38
N VAL A 127 5.44 -9.70 -0.09
CA VAL A 127 4.14 -10.14 0.42
C VAL A 127 3.51 -9.00 1.20
N TYR A 128 2.18 -8.99 1.20
CA TYR A 128 1.38 -8.03 1.94
C TYR A 128 0.50 -8.77 2.92
N TYR A 129 0.25 -8.14 4.06
CA TYR A 129 -0.65 -8.68 5.06
C TYR A 129 -1.31 -7.56 5.85
N LEU A 130 -2.50 -7.85 6.36
CA LEU A 130 -3.21 -6.98 7.29
C LEU A 130 -2.83 -7.34 8.73
N ASP A 131 -2.44 -6.35 9.50
CA ASP A 131 -2.08 -6.47 10.92
C ASP A 131 -2.63 -5.26 11.68
N ASN A 132 -3.61 -5.48 12.57
CA ASN A 132 -4.28 -4.43 13.33
C ASN A 132 -4.70 -3.23 12.47
N ASN A 133 -5.46 -3.51 11.41
CA ASN A 133 -5.93 -2.55 10.41
C ASN A 133 -4.85 -1.86 9.56
N THR A 134 -3.58 -2.16 9.83
CA THR A 134 -2.45 -1.66 9.06
C THR A 134 -2.10 -2.65 7.96
N LEU A 135 -2.15 -2.18 6.71
CA LEU A 135 -1.57 -2.91 5.60
C LEU A 135 -0.06 -2.81 5.67
N ARG A 136 0.60 -3.96 5.77
CA ARG A 136 2.06 -4.05 5.82
C ARG A 136 2.61 -4.80 4.62
N ARG A 137 3.83 -4.44 4.25
CA ARG A 137 4.64 -5.13 3.24
C ARG A 137 5.90 -5.71 3.88
N SER A 138 6.16 -6.98 3.59
CA SER A 138 7.44 -7.65 3.87
C SER A 138 8.08 -8.07 2.57
N ALA A 139 9.39 -7.90 2.45
CA ALA A 139 10.09 -8.21 1.22
C ALA A 139 11.50 -8.74 1.43
N LYS A 140 12.00 -9.50 0.47
CA LYS A 140 13.38 -9.98 0.49
C LYS A 140 13.95 -10.15 -0.89
N THR A 141 15.20 -9.73 -1.00
CA THR A 141 16.04 -9.92 -2.18
C THR A 141 16.80 -11.24 -2.06
N ILE A 142 16.68 -12.11 -3.05
CA ILE A 142 17.28 -13.45 -3.05
C ILE A 142 17.88 -13.73 -4.43
N PRO A 143 19.05 -14.38 -4.53
CA PRO A 143 19.56 -14.84 -5.82
C PRO A 143 18.54 -15.71 -6.55
N LYS A 144 18.30 -15.45 -7.84
CA LYS A 144 17.33 -16.18 -8.68
C LYS A 144 17.56 -17.69 -8.62
N ALA A 145 18.81 -18.13 -8.65
CA ALA A 145 19.20 -19.54 -8.57
C ALA A 145 18.79 -20.26 -7.28
N LYS A 146 18.58 -19.52 -6.17
CA LYS A 146 18.25 -20.11 -4.86
C LYS A 146 16.75 -20.24 -4.64
N GLY A 147 15.94 -19.39 -5.27
CA GLY A 147 14.50 -19.30 -5.02
C GLY A 147 14.15 -18.91 -3.58
N ILE A 148 12.86 -18.71 -3.31
CA ILE A 148 12.35 -18.58 -1.94
C ILE A 148 11.37 -19.70 -1.65
N ASN A 149 11.54 -20.37 -0.52
CA ASN A 149 10.69 -21.51 -0.16
C ASN A 149 9.82 -21.21 1.07
N THR A 150 10.03 -20.10 1.79
CA THR A 150 9.33 -19.84 3.06
C THR A 150 9.08 -18.35 3.30
N ILE A 151 7.86 -18.01 3.69
CA ILE A 151 7.42 -16.63 3.96
C ILE A 151 8.14 -16.03 5.16
N SER A 152 8.43 -16.81 6.20
CA SER A 152 9.15 -16.35 7.41
C SER A 152 10.55 -15.85 7.12
N SER A 153 11.10 -16.18 5.95
CA SER A 153 12.40 -15.69 5.55
C SER A 153 12.37 -14.23 5.10
N LEU A 154 11.18 -13.67 4.79
CA LEU A 154 10.99 -12.28 4.38
C LEU A 154 11.26 -11.32 5.53
N THR A 155 11.85 -10.17 5.21
CA THR A 155 12.29 -9.17 6.19
C THR A 155 11.62 -7.82 5.93
N GLY A 156 11.59 -6.95 6.93
CA GLY A 156 10.94 -5.65 6.84
C GLY A 156 9.43 -5.72 7.08
N ASN A 157 8.90 -4.70 7.77
CA ASN A 157 7.49 -4.57 8.13
C ASN A 157 7.04 -3.14 7.84
N ASN A 158 7.09 -2.76 6.57
CA ASN A 158 6.76 -1.40 6.15
C ASN A 158 5.25 -1.23 6.19
N ALA A 159 4.77 -0.29 7.00
CA ALA A 159 3.37 0.13 6.97
C ALA A 159 3.10 0.90 5.68
N ILE A 160 2.01 0.58 5.00
CA ILE A 160 1.56 1.22 3.76
C ILE A 160 0.41 2.18 4.05
N THR A 161 -0.58 1.73 4.84
CA THR A 161 -1.73 2.50 5.34
C THR A 161 -2.26 1.83 6.61
N ASP A 162 -2.88 2.58 7.50
CA ASP A 162 -3.47 2.19 8.78
C ASP A 162 -5.02 2.10 8.77
N ASN A 163 -5.65 2.39 7.64
CA ASN A 163 -7.11 2.55 7.55
C ASN A 163 -7.80 1.41 6.77
N ILE A 164 -7.34 0.16 6.90
CA ILE A 164 -7.99 -1.00 6.26
C ILE A 164 -8.66 -1.88 7.30
N ALA A 165 -9.99 -1.99 7.25
CA ALA A 165 -10.75 -2.89 8.10
C ALA A 165 -10.62 -4.36 7.65
N SER A 166 -10.71 -4.58 6.34
CA SER A 166 -10.75 -5.91 5.75
C SER A 166 -10.09 -5.96 4.38
N ILE A 167 -9.50 -7.12 4.08
CA ILE A 167 -8.92 -7.49 2.78
C ILE A 167 -9.70 -8.63 2.11
N GLU A 168 -10.89 -8.96 2.62
CA GLU A 168 -11.70 -10.08 2.14
C GLU A 168 -12.02 -9.95 0.64
N GLY A 169 -11.87 -11.05 -0.10
CA GLY A 169 -12.03 -11.09 -1.55
C GLY A 169 -10.77 -10.72 -2.34
N THR A 170 -9.70 -10.26 -1.67
CA THR A 170 -8.40 -10.07 -2.32
C THR A 170 -7.76 -11.43 -2.63
N SER A 171 -7.48 -11.68 -3.91
CA SER A 171 -6.97 -12.98 -4.37
C SER A 171 -6.31 -12.86 -5.74
N PHE A 172 -5.41 -13.81 -6.04
CA PHE A 172 -4.85 -13.98 -7.37
C PHE A 172 -5.36 -15.28 -7.97
N ASP A 173 -5.93 -15.22 -9.18
CA ASP A 173 -6.35 -16.37 -9.96
C ASP A 173 -5.32 -16.64 -11.06
N PRO A 174 -4.49 -17.69 -10.94
CA PRO A 174 -3.46 -17.99 -11.92
C PRO A 174 -4.04 -18.47 -13.26
N ASN A 175 -5.25 -19.02 -13.29
CA ASN A 175 -5.87 -19.50 -14.53
C ASN A 175 -6.33 -18.33 -15.42
N LEU A 176 -6.78 -17.26 -14.78
CA LEU A 176 -7.22 -16.03 -15.46
C LEU A 176 -6.10 -14.97 -15.53
N ASN A 177 -4.96 -15.23 -14.90
CA ASN A 177 -3.89 -14.26 -14.66
C ASN A 177 -4.42 -12.93 -14.10
N LEU A 178 -5.40 -13.04 -13.19
CA LEU A 178 -6.19 -11.92 -12.68
C LEU A 178 -5.94 -11.76 -11.19
N LEU A 179 -5.40 -10.60 -10.83
CA LEU A 179 -5.29 -10.17 -9.44
C LEU A 179 -6.48 -9.28 -9.08
N ARG A 180 -7.24 -9.67 -8.07
CA ARG A 180 -8.30 -8.86 -7.48
C ARG A 180 -7.82 -8.29 -6.15
N ILE A 181 -7.82 -6.97 -6.04
CA ILE A 181 -7.57 -6.24 -4.79
C ILE A 181 -8.90 -5.70 -4.30
N ARG A 182 -9.26 -6.02 -3.06
CA ARG A 182 -10.52 -5.64 -2.40
C ARG A 182 -10.20 -5.18 -0.99
N PHE A 183 -10.45 -3.91 -0.71
CA PHE A 183 -10.26 -3.32 0.62
C PHE A 183 -11.55 -2.69 1.13
N THR A 184 -11.89 -2.97 2.38
CA THR A 184 -12.88 -2.20 3.12
C THR A 184 -12.15 -1.18 3.99
N PRO A 185 -12.37 0.13 3.80
CA PRO A 185 -11.70 1.15 4.58
C PRO A 185 -12.28 1.26 6.00
N LEU A 186 -11.46 1.72 6.93
CA LEU A 186 -11.90 2.33 8.18
C LEU A 186 -12.05 3.83 7.99
N ILE A 187 -13.16 4.38 8.43
CA ILE A 187 -13.44 5.81 8.37
C ILE A 187 -13.92 6.24 9.73
N GLY A 188 -13.21 7.17 10.37
CA GLY A 188 -13.52 7.54 11.77
C GLY A 188 -13.37 6.38 12.76
N GLY A 189 -12.58 5.34 12.40
CA GLY A 189 -12.41 4.13 13.19
C GLY A 189 -13.50 3.07 13.01
N GLU A 190 -14.49 3.29 12.14
CA GLU A 190 -15.54 2.32 11.83
C GLU A 190 -15.38 1.73 10.44
N GLU A 191 -15.71 0.44 10.30
CA GLU A 191 -15.69 -0.24 9.01
C GLU A 191 -16.76 0.33 8.07
N CYS A 192 -16.34 0.78 6.88
CA CYS A 192 -17.24 1.43 5.94
C CYS A 192 -17.43 0.62 4.65
N ASP A 193 -18.39 -0.30 4.68
CA ASP A 193 -18.74 -1.16 3.54
C ASP A 193 -19.18 -0.39 2.28
N ARG A 194 -19.74 0.82 2.45
CA ARG A 194 -20.25 1.63 1.33
C ARG A 194 -19.14 2.22 0.45
N LYS A 195 -17.90 2.27 0.95
CA LYS A 195 -16.77 2.89 0.26
C LYS A 195 -15.65 1.88 -0.05
N LYS A 196 -16.00 0.61 -0.29
CA LYS A 196 -15.06 -0.44 -0.70
C LYS A 196 -14.24 -0.05 -1.92
N ILE A 197 -12.96 -0.35 -1.87
CA ILE A 197 -12.03 -0.16 -2.98
C ILE A 197 -11.85 -1.49 -3.68
N SER A 198 -12.04 -1.49 -4.99
CA SER A 198 -12.01 -2.67 -5.84
C SER A 198 -11.18 -2.39 -7.07
N LEU A 199 -10.10 -3.13 -7.23
CA LEU A 199 -9.22 -3.05 -8.39
C LEU A 199 -8.95 -4.45 -8.95
N ASP A 200 -9.09 -4.58 -10.27
CA ASP A 200 -8.83 -5.81 -11.01
C ASP A 200 -7.67 -5.56 -11.96
N ILE A 201 -6.62 -6.38 -11.85
CA ILE A 201 -5.37 -6.21 -12.58
C ILE A 201 -5.08 -7.49 -13.35
N PHE A 202 -5.01 -7.37 -14.66
CA PHE A 202 -4.48 -8.44 -15.51
C PHE A 202 -2.95 -8.40 -15.45
N VAL A 203 -2.37 -9.46 -14.90
CA VAL A 203 -0.92 -9.55 -14.73
C VAL A 203 -0.29 -9.90 -16.07
N LYS A 204 0.68 -9.09 -16.52
CA LYS A 204 1.47 -9.36 -17.74
C LYS A 204 2.69 -10.20 -17.36
N GLY A 205 2.51 -11.49 -17.15
CA GLY A 205 3.61 -12.41 -16.86
C GLY A 205 3.44 -13.72 -17.60
N GLU A 206 4.53 -14.27 -18.12
CA GLU A 206 4.57 -15.68 -18.53
C GLU A 206 4.35 -16.50 -17.25
N GLY A 207 3.27 -17.27 -17.20
CA GLY A 207 3.15 -18.32 -16.20
C GLY A 207 4.38 -19.20 -16.35
N ILE A 208 5.25 -19.22 -15.33
CA ILE A 208 6.37 -20.16 -15.27
C ILE A 208 5.73 -21.53 -15.08
N ASN A 209 5.41 -22.18 -16.21
CA ASN A 209 5.07 -23.60 -16.28
C ASN A 209 6.33 -24.44 -16.15
#